data_AF-A0A6P1VYW4-F1
#
_entry.id   AF-A0A6P1VYW4-F1
#
_cell.length_a   1.000
_cell.length_b   1.000
_cell.length_c   1.000
_cell.angle_alpha   90.00
_cell.angle_beta   90.00
_cell.angle_gamma   90.00
#
_symmetry.space_group_name_H-M   'P 1'
#
loop_
_entity.id
_entity.type
_entity.pdbx_description
1 polymer ?
#
loop_
_entity_poly.entity_id
_entity_poly.type
_entity_poly.pdbx_seq_one_letter_code
_entity_poly.pdbx_strand_id
1 'polypeptide(L)'
;MLTLTISETLTIRLYDSIKELPANLQLEAKQYAILQSALATTTEELASRKERVALLLQFDQQAEYQLEAYNYNLSERFLAEGYNPAELEWACYLYAINGEPVQDHSEDALRDYIKLIKEQGFTGEQIQESLGAINEQMLAETKRYYPKRVGKGKFNNLVRYRDYALALLEQFEHGTEESRAAFDRTMLGLLAMQKPINLKDSPENGLVALEKSQFKLYTTLIECGCAEPEKLTVFQFYGWIEVLEERSEQQLSRLNPPVKK
;
A
#
# COMPACT_ATOMS: atom_id res chain seq x y z
N MET A 1 -7.94 -1.83 20.58
CA MET A 1 -8.82 -2.36 19.52
C MET A 1 -9.93 -1.37 19.24
N LEU A 2 -10.17 -1.09 17.96
CA LEU A 2 -11.26 -0.23 17.50
C LEU A 2 -12.54 -1.05 17.38
N THR A 3 -13.63 -0.62 18.02
CA THR A 3 -14.93 -1.29 17.92
C THR A 3 -15.86 -0.45 17.06
N LEU A 4 -16.48 -1.06 16.05
CA LEU A 4 -17.44 -0.44 15.15
C LEU A 4 -18.81 -1.14 15.32
N THR A 5 -19.84 -0.38 15.65
CA THR A 5 -21.22 -0.86 15.65
C THR A 5 -21.85 -0.55 14.30
N ILE A 6 -22.09 -1.59 13.49
CA ILE A 6 -22.60 -1.46 12.13
C ILE A 6 -24.13 -1.42 12.13
N SER A 7 -24.75 -2.31 12.91
CA SER A 7 -26.19 -2.40 13.09
C SER A 7 -26.51 -2.86 14.52
N GLU A 8 -27.80 -2.96 14.86
CA GLU A 8 -28.23 -3.51 16.15
C GLU A 8 -27.75 -4.96 16.38
N THR A 9 -27.43 -5.68 15.29
CA THR A 9 -27.06 -7.10 15.30
C THR A 9 -25.61 -7.36 14.89
N LEU A 10 -24.88 -6.34 14.42
CA LEU A 10 -23.51 -6.49 13.94
C LEU A 10 -22.56 -5.49 14.61
N THR A 11 -21.63 -6.03 15.39
CA THR A 11 -20.50 -5.31 15.99
C THR A 11 -19.19 -5.94 15.54
N ILE A 12 -18.24 -5.11 15.13
CA ILE A 12 -16.94 -5.53 14.61
C ILE A 12 -15.84 -4.96 15.51
N ARG A 13 -14.78 -5.74 15.72
CA ARG A 13 -13.56 -5.29 16.39
C ARG A 13 -12.39 -5.42 15.44
N LEU A 14 -11.62 -4.35 15.33
CA LEU A 14 -10.44 -4.24 14.48
C LEU A 14 -9.17 -4.11 15.33
N TYR A 15 -8.08 -4.67 14.82
CA TYR A 15 -6.75 -4.40 15.32
C TYR A 15 -6.39 -2.92 15.08
N ASP A 16 -6.04 -2.19 16.13
CA ASP A 16 -5.62 -0.78 16.08
C ASP A 16 -4.24 -0.54 16.74
N SER A 17 -3.58 -1.61 17.20
CA SER A 17 -2.27 -1.55 17.86
C SER A 17 -1.27 -2.52 17.24
N ILE A 18 -0.03 -2.04 17.08
CA ILE A 18 1.09 -2.87 16.58
C ILE A 18 1.47 -3.98 17.57
N LYS A 19 1.05 -3.87 18.83
CA LYS A 19 1.31 -4.88 19.85
C LYS A 19 0.42 -6.09 19.74
N GLU A 20 -0.75 -5.93 19.11
CA GLU A 20 -1.78 -6.96 19.02
C GLU A 20 -1.87 -7.52 17.60
N LEU A 21 -1.68 -6.67 16.58
CA LEU A 21 -1.75 -7.08 15.17
C LEU A 21 -0.66 -8.11 14.83
N PRO A 22 -1.03 -9.28 14.31
CA PRO A 22 -0.08 -10.23 13.73
C PRO A 22 0.70 -9.65 12.55
N ALA A 23 2.00 -9.88 12.50
CA ALA A 23 2.89 -9.31 11.49
C ALA A 23 2.63 -9.87 10.08
N ASN A 24 2.17 -11.13 9.98
CA ASN A 24 1.73 -11.74 8.72
C ASN A 24 0.50 -11.01 8.15
N LEU A 25 -0.51 -10.72 8.98
CA LEU A 25 -1.70 -9.98 8.56
C LEU A 25 -1.36 -8.53 8.16
N GLN A 26 -0.43 -7.89 8.87
CA GLN A 26 0.05 -6.56 8.45
C GLN A 26 0.74 -6.60 7.08
N LEU A 27 1.48 -7.66 6.78
CA LEU A 27 2.15 -7.78 5.49
C LEU A 27 1.15 -8.04 4.36
N GLU A 28 0.14 -8.88 4.61
CA GLU A 28 -0.95 -9.12 3.67
C GLU A 28 -1.74 -7.83 3.41
N ALA A 29 -2.08 -7.07 4.46
CA ALA A 29 -2.66 -5.74 4.31
C ALA A 29 -1.81 -4.81 3.43
N LYS A 30 -0.47 -4.85 3.58
CA LYS A 30 0.45 -4.09 2.72
C LYS A 30 0.46 -4.58 1.27
N GLN A 31 0.24 -5.86 0.99
CA GLN A 31 0.09 -6.37 -0.38
C GLN A 31 -1.16 -5.78 -1.04
N TYR A 32 -2.29 -5.77 -0.33
CA TYR A 32 -3.51 -5.13 -0.81
C TYR A 32 -3.36 -3.61 -0.98
N ALA A 33 -2.64 -2.94 -0.07
CA ALA A 33 -2.30 -1.52 -0.22
C ALA A 33 -1.44 -1.24 -1.47
N ILE A 34 -0.47 -2.11 -1.76
CA ILE A 34 0.35 -2.03 -2.99
C ILE A 34 -0.55 -2.21 -4.22
N LEU A 35 -1.43 -3.21 -4.22
CA LEU A 35 -2.41 -3.42 -5.29
C LEU A 35 -3.31 -2.21 -5.48
N GLN A 36 -3.85 -1.65 -4.40
CA GLN A 36 -4.66 -0.44 -4.43
C GLN A 36 -3.89 0.72 -5.09
N SER A 37 -2.65 0.97 -4.67
CA SER A 37 -1.84 2.05 -5.26
C SER A 37 -1.53 1.84 -6.75
N ALA A 38 -1.48 0.58 -7.18
CA ALA A 38 -1.14 0.20 -8.55
C ALA A 38 -2.35 0.18 -9.50
N LEU A 39 -3.58 0.16 -8.98
CA LEU A 39 -4.81 0.00 -9.75
C LEU A 39 -5.76 1.21 -9.59
N ALA A 40 -6.80 1.26 -10.41
CA ALA A 40 -7.94 2.14 -10.19
C ALA A 40 -9.04 1.38 -9.47
N THR A 41 -9.56 1.97 -8.39
CA THR A 41 -10.65 1.45 -7.57
C THR A 41 -11.98 2.15 -7.83
N THR A 42 -11.96 3.24 -8.62
CA THR A 42 -13.16 3.97 -9.07
C THR A 42 -13.12 4.24 -10.58
N THR A 43 -14.27 4.59 -11.14
CA THR A 43 -14.40 4.99 -12.55
C THR A 43 -13.62 6.27 -12.88
N GLU A 44 -13.55 7.19 -11.92
CA GLU A 44 -12.82 8.46 -12.02
C GLU A 44 -11.30 8.23 -12.04
N GLU A 45 -10.80 7.33 -11.18
CA GLU A 45 -9.40 6.92 -11.19
C GLU A 45 -9.04 6.21 -12.49
N LEU A 46 -9.95 5.39 -13.02
CA LEU A 46 -9.76 4.68 -14.28
C LEU A 46 -9.64 5.65 -15.46
N ALA A 47 -10.49 6.69 -15.50
CA ALA A 47 -10.40 7.75 -16.50
C ALA A 47 -9.06 8.50 -16.43
N SER A 48 -8.59 8.82 -15.22
CA SER A 48 -7.30 9.47 -15.00
C SER A 48 -6.12 8.60 -15.47
N ARG A 49 -6.19 7.28 -15.24
CA ARG A 49 -5.19 6.33 -15.75
C ARG A 49 -5.23 6.19 -17.27
N LYS A 50 -6.41 6.22 -17.88
CA LYS A 50 -6.54 6.21 -19.35
C LYS A 50 -5.82 7.39 -19.98
N GLU A 51 -5.99 8.59 -19.42
CA GLU A 51 -5.26 9.79 -19.84
C GLU A 51 -3.75 9.61 -19.68
N ARG A 52 -3.32 9.07 -18.53
CA ARG A 52 -1.91 8.77 -18.29
C ARG A 52 -1.32 7.80 -19.32
N VAL A 53 -2.02 6.72 -19.68
CA VAL A 53 -1.58 5.76 -20.71
C VAL A 53 -1.37 6.47 -22.06
N ALA A 54 -2.31 7.34 -22.46
CA ALA A 54 -2.20 8.11 -23.70
C ALA A 54 -0.99 9.05 -23.68
N LEU A 55 -0.78 9.76 -22.57
CA LEU A 55 0.35 10.68 -22.41
C LEU A 55 1.71 9.94 -22.39
N LEU A 56 1.79 8.79 -21.72
CA LEU A 56 3.01 7.96 -21.70
C LEU A 56 3.39 7.51 -23.12
N LEU A 57 2.41 7.15 -23.95
CA LEU A 57 2.62 6.80 -25.34
C LEU A 57 3.04 8.02 -26.18
N GLN A 58 2.40 9.17 -25.97
CA GLN A 58 2.71 10.43 -26.68
C GLN A 58 4.14 10.93 -26.41
N PHE A 59 4.65 10.74 -25.19
CA PHE A 59 5.98 11.20 -24.79
C PHE A 59 7.07 10.11 -24.82
N ASP A 60 6.84 9.02 -25.56
CA ASP A 60 7.80 7.92 -25.78
C ASP A 60 8.35 7.27 -24.50
N GLN A 61 7.53 7.21 -23.45
CA GLN A 61 7.87 6.54 -22.19
C GLN A 61 7.49 5.06 -22.24
N GLN A 62 8.10 4.31 -23.15
CA GLN A 62 7.65 2.97 -23.52
C GLN A 62 7.64 1.97 -22.36
N ALA A 63 8.62 2.01 -21.45
CA ALA A 63 8.68 1.09 -20.31
C ALA A 63 7.52 1.32 -19.34
N GLU A 64 7.30 2.58 -18.94
CA GLU A 64 6.18 2.98 -18.09
C GLU A 64 4.83 2.77 -18.78
N TYR A 65 4.72 3.05 -20.08
CA TYR A 65 3.52 2.80 -20.88
C TYR A 65 3.09 1.32 -20.81
N GLN A 66 4.03 0.40 -21.01
CA GLN A 66 3.74 -1.04 -21.00
C GLN A 66 3.25 -1.56 -19.65
N LEU A 67 3.68 -0.94 -18.55
CA LEU A 67 3.22 -1.27 -17.20
C LEU A 67 1.86 -0.63 -16.91
N GLU A 68 1.71 0.67 -17.20
CA GLU A 68 0.46 1.39 -16.94
C GLU A 68 -0.69 0.84 -17.79
N ALA A 69 -0.45 0.48 -19.05
CA ALA A 69 -1.48 -0.13 -19.91
C ALA A 69 -1.93 -1.51 -19.37
N TYR A 70 -1.00 -2.29 -18.81
CA TYR A 70 -1.35 -3.56 -18.16
C TYR A 70 -2.19 -3.31 -16.90
N ASN A 71 -1.76 -2.40 -16.03
CA ASN A 71 -2.47 -2.04 -14.81
C ASN A 71 -3.86 -1.44 -15.10
N TYR A 72 -3.99 -0.65 -16.17
CA TYR A 72 -5.28 -0.13 -16.65
C TYR A 72 -6.24 -1.27 -17.00
N ASN A 73 -5.82 -2.22 -17.85
CA ASN A 73 -6.66 -3.36 -18.23
C ASN A 73 -7.03 -4.23 -17.03
N LEU A 74 -6.10 -4.39 -16.08
CA LEU A 74 -6.38 -5.11 -14.83
C LEU A 74 -7.39 -4.36 -13.95
N SER A 75 -7.31 -3.04 -13.91
CA SER A 75 -8.28 -2.19 -13.19
C SER A 75 -9.67 -2.28 -13.80
N GLU A 76 -9.79 -2.24 -15.14
CA GLU A 76 -11.08 -2.44 -15.83
C GLU A 76 -11.75 -3.76 -15.44
N ARG A 77 -10.98 -4.85 -15.38
CA ARG A 77 -11.48 -6.15 -14.96
C ARG A 77 -11.92 -6.16 -13.50
N PHE A 78 -11.10 -5.65 -12.58
CA PHE A 78 -11.43 -5.64 -11.16
C PHE A 78 -12.68 -4.81 -10.85
N LEU A 79 -12.82 -3.65 -11.50
CA LEU A 79 -14.04 -2.85 -11.41
C LEU A 79 -15.27 -3.61 -11.92
N ALA A 80 -15.15 -4.31 -13.04
CA ALA A 80 -16.25 -5.11 -13.60
C ALA A 80 -16.64 -6.30 -12.69
N GLU A 81 -15.67 -6.87 -11.96
CA GLU A 81 -15.87 -7.96 -11.01
C GLU A 81 -16.30 -7.48 -9.61
N GLY A 82 -16.32 -6.16 -9.37
CA GLY A 82 -16.60 -5.59 -8.06
C GLY A 82 -15.49 -5.87 -7.02
N TYR A 83 -14.28 -6.14 -7.48
CA TYR A 83 -13.12 -6.41 -6.64
C TYR A 83 -12.45 -5.10 -6.22
N ASN A 84 -12.32 -4.87 -4.91
CA ASN A 84 -11.70 -3.68 -4.36
C ASN A 84 -10.58 -4.06 -3.37
N PRO A 85 -9.29 -3.89 -3.74
CA PRO A 85 -8.17 -4.19 -2.86
C PRO A 85 -8.22 -3.47 -1.52
N ALA A 86 -8.77 -2.25 -1.46
CA ALA A 86 -8.84 -1.49 -0.22
C ALA A 86 -9.78 -2.12 0.82
N GLU A 87 -10.83 -2.80 0.36
CA GLU A 87 -11.74 -3.54 1.24
C GLU A 87 -11.05 -4.77 1.84
N LEU A 88 -10.18 -5.42 1.06
CA LEU A 88 -9.36 -6.54 1.52
C LEU A 88 -8.26 -6.10 2.49
N GLU A 89 -7.58 -4.98 2.21
CA GLU A 89 -6.64 -4.37 3.16
C GLU A 89 -7.32 -4.13 4.51
N TRP A 90 -8.51 -3.55 4.50
CA TRP A 90 -9.29 -3.31 5.72
C TRP A 90 -9.67 -4.61 6.43
N ALA A 91 -10.09 -5.63 5.68
CA ALA A 91 -10.51 -6.90 6.23
C ALA A 91 -9.37 -7.67 6.93
N CYS A 92 -8.11 -7.48 6.52
CA CYS A 92 -6.95 -8.01 7.24
C CYS A 92 -6.86 -7.54 8.71
N TYR A 93 -7.47 -6.40 9.05
CA TYR A 93 -7.50 -5.88 10.42
C TYR A 93 -8.66 -6.42 11.25
N LEU A 94 -9.53 -7.29 10.71
CA LEU A 94 -10.60 -7.92 11.47
C LEU A 94 -10.04 -8.82 12.57
N TYR A 95 -10.38 -8.46 13.81
CA TYR A 95 -10.08 -9.25 15.01
C TYR A 95 -11.26 -10.13 15.41
N ALA A 96 -12.46 -9.56 15.49
CA ALA A 96 -13.66 -10.28 15.90
C ALA A 96 -14.94 -9.71 15.29
N ILE A 97 -15.92 -10.58 15.04
CA ILE A 97 -17.27 -10.23 14.59
C ILE A 97 -18.26 -10.75 15.62
N ASN A 98 -19.10 -9.88 16.17
CA ASN A 98 -20.07 -10.19 17.23
C ASN A 98 -19.45 -10.86 18.47
N GLY A 99 -18.19 -10.55 18.76
CA GLY A 99 -17.43 -11.10 19.88
C GLY A 99 -16.67 -12.39 19.57
N GLU A 100 -16.96 -13.05 18.44
CA GLU A 100 -16.26 -14.25 18.00
C GLU A 100 -14.99 -13.88 17.22
N PRO A 101 -13.80 -14.39 17.59
CA PRO A 101 -12.56 -14.10 16.90
C PRO A 101 -12.57 -14.60 15.45
N VAL A 102 -12.06 -13.78 14.53
CA VAL A 102 -11.82 -14.19 13.14
C VAL A 102 -10.59 -15.11 13.09
N GLN A 103 -10.77 -16.31 12.55
CA GLN A 103 -9.72 -17.35 12.49
C GLN A 103 -9.18 -17.57 11.07
N ASP A 104 -9.95 -17.19 10.05
CA ASP A 104 -9.62 -17.40 8.65
C ASP A 104 -9.44 -16.04 7.98
N HIS A 105 -8.22 -15.77 7.53
CA HIS A 105 -7.87 -14.56 6.78
C HIS A 105 -7.53 -14.87 5.32
N SER A 106 -7.93 -16.03 4.80
CA SER A 106 -7.84 -16.30 3.37
C SER A 106 -8.67 -15.30 2.57
N GLU A 107 -8.23 -14.97 1.35
CA GLU A 107 -8.90 -13.97 0.50
C GLU A 107 -10.41 -14.27 0.34
N ASP A 108 -10.79 -15.53 0.13
CA ASP A 108 -12.20 -15.93 0.03
C ASP A 108 -12.98 -15.63 1.32
N ALA A 109 -12.42 -15.95 2.48
CA ALA A 109 -13.04 -15.64 3.78
C ALA A 109 -13.15 -14.12 4.01
N LEU A 110 -12.11 -13.35 3.67
CA LEU A 110 -12.13 -11.89 3.76
C LEU A 110 -13.23 -11.29 2.89
N ARG A 111 -13.42 -11.79 1.67
CA ARG A 111 -14.49 -11.37 0.75
C ARG A 111 -15.88 -11.68 1.33
N ASP A 112 -16.04 -12.85 1.92
CA ASP A 112 -17.30 -13.24 2.57
C ASP A 112 -17.63 -12.34 3.77
N TYR A 113 -16.63 -12.01 4.59
CA TYR A 113 -16.82 -11.05 5.70
C TYR A 113 -17.21 -9.67 5.19
N ILE A 114 -16.49 -9.13 4.20
CA ILE A 114 -16.79 -7.82 3.61
C ILE A 114 -18.22 -7.80 3.08
N LYS A 115 -18.63 -8.85 2.35
CA LYS A 115 -19.98 -8.97 1.82
C LYS A 115 -21.03 -8.94 2.94
N LEU A 116 -20.86 -9.76 3.99
CA LEU A 116 -21.75 -9.78 5.16
C LEU A 116 -21.88 -8.39 5.80
N ILE A 117 -20.76 -7.69 5.95
CA ILE A 117 -20.68 -6.38 6.60
C ILE A 117 -21.37 -5.30 5.75
N LYS A 118 -21.17 -5.32 4.42
CA LYS A 118 -21.83 -4.39 3.49
C LYS A 118 -23.33 -4.67 3.35
N GLU A 119 -23.76 -5.93 3.45
CA GLU A 119 -25.19 -6.30 3.49
C GLU A 119 -25.91 -5.73 4.72
N GLN A 120 -25.19 -5.45 5.81
CA GLN A 120 -25.72 -4.78 7.00
C GLN A 120 -25.66 -3.24 6.91
N GLY A 121 -25.28 -2.68 5.77
CA GLY A 121 -25.30 -1.24 5.51
C GLY A 121 -23.97 -0.51 5.71
N PHE A 122 -22.87 -1.23 5.98
CA PHE A 122 -21.55 -0.60 6.04
C PHE A 122 -21.09 -0.18 4.63
N THR A 123 -20.73 1.08 4.46
CA THR A 123 -20.38 1.63 3.13
C THR A 123 -18.87 1.56 2.86
N GLY A 124 -18.51 1.62 1.58
CA GLY A 124 -17.10 1.73 1.17
C GLY A 124 -16.41 2.97 1.75
N GLU A 125 -17.13 4.07 1.94
CA GLU A 125 -16.62 5.29 2.57
C GLU A 125 -16.25 5.03 4.04
N GLN A 126 -17.12 4.34 4.80
CA GLN A 126 -16.84 3.98 6.19
C GLN A 126 -15.67 3.00 6.32
N ILE A 127 -15.49 2.10 5.35
CA ILE A 127 -14.30 1.25 5.24
C ILE A 127 -13.04 2.12 5.09
N GLN A 128 -13.05 3.10 4.18
CA GLN A 128 -11.91 4.01 3.98
C GLN A 128 -11.62 4.86 5.23
N GLU A 129 -12.64 5.43 5.86
CA GLU A 129 -12.50 6.24 7.07
C GLU A 129 -11.88 5.43 8.22
N SER A 130 -12.40 4.22 8.47
CA SER A 130 -11.90 3.36 9.54
C SER A 130 -10.50 2.80 9.23
N LEU A 131 -10.21 2.48 7.97
CA LEU A 131 -8.86 2.12 7.52
C LEU A 131 -7.86 3.27 7.77
N GLY A 132 -8.26 4.50 7.44
CA GLY A 132 -7.48 5.70 7.72
C GLY A 132 -7.17 5.87 9.21
N ALA A 133 -8.19 5.72 10.06
CA ALA A 133 -8.03 5.80 11.51
C ALA A 133 -7.08 4.72 12.06
N ILE A 134 -7.19 3.47 11.58
CA ILE A 134 -6.26 2.38 11.95
C ILE A 134 -4.83 2.74 11.53
N ASN A 135 -4.65 3.17 10.28
CA ASN A 135 -3.33 3.48 9.74
C ASN A 135 -2.67 4.65 10.48
N GLU A 136 -3.42 5.68 10.85
CA GLU A 136 -2.92 6.80 11.66
C GLU A 136 -2.49 6.33 13.06
N GLN A 137 -3.31 5.51 13.72
CA GLN A 137 -3.01 4.99 15.06
C GLN A 137 -1.78 4.07 15.03
N MET A 138 -1.72 3.13 14.08
CA MET A 138 -0.57 2.23 13.88
C MET A 138 0.70 3.01 13.59
N LEU A 139 0.61 4.08 12.79
CA LEU A 139 1.73 4.96 12.50
C LEU A 139 2.19 5.72 13.76
N ALA A 140 1.27 6.20 14.59
CA ALA A 140 1.59 6.87 15.84
C ALA A 140 2.31 5.93 16.82
N GLU A 141 1.85 4.69 16.97
CA GLU A 141 2.54 3.68 17.79
C GLU A 141 3.90 3.31 17.23
N THR A 142 4.01 3.12 15.90
CA THR A 142 5.28 2.82 15.25
C THR A 142 6.28 3.96 15.44
N LYS A 143 5.85 5.23 15.32
CA LYS A 143 6.69 6.40 15.63
C LYS A 143 7.18 6.40 17.08
N ARG A 144 6.31 6.00 18.02
CA ARG A 144 6.63 5.96 19.45
C ARG A 144 7.66 4.90 19.79
N TYR A 145 7.50 3.69 19.26
CA TYR A 145 8.35 2.55 19.60
C TYR A 145 9.56 2.38 18.68
N TYR A 146 9.39 2.62 17.39
CA TYR A 146 10.37 2.38 16.33
C TYR A 146 10.53 3.59 15.40
N PRO A 147 10.98 4.76 15.90
CA PRO A 147 11.01 6.01 15.12
C PRO A 147 11.87 5.92 13.85
N LYS A 148 12.90 5.06 13.83
CA LYS A 148 13.76 4.82 12.66
C LYS A 148 13.01 4.13 11.50
N ARG A 149 11.89 3.46 11.77
CA ARG A 149 11.10 2.70 10.77
C ARG A 149 10.10 3.56 10.00
N VAL A 150 9.93 4.82 10.40
CA VAL A 150 8.97 5.73 9.77
C VAL A 150 9.69 6.51 8.67
N GLY A 151 9.26 6.30 7.42
CA GLY A 151 9.80 7.01 6.28
C GLY A 151 9.62 8.52 6.41
N LYS A 152 10.69 9.30 6.15
CA LYS A 152 10.57 10.75 5.99
C LYS A 152 9.94 11.02 4.62
N GLY A 153 8.70 11.51 4.60
CA GLY A 153 8.03 11.94 3.37
C GLY A 153 8.86 12.99 2.64
N LYS A 154 9.17 12.75 1.36
CA LYS A 154 10.04 13.61 0.53
C LYS A 154 9.31 14.29 -0.63
N PHE A 155 8.00 14.50 -0.53
CA PHE A 155 7.24 15.05 -1.66
C PHE A 155 6.73 16.46 -1.35
N ASN A 156 7.47 17.47 -1.81
CA ASN A 156 6.94 18.83 -1.99
C ASN A 156 6.46 18.96 -3.44
N ASN A 157 5.15 18.86 -3.65
CA ASN A 157 4.54 18.85 -4.98
C ASN A 157 4.08 20.23 -5.46
N LEU A 158 4.28 21.29 -4.64
CA LEU A 158 3.78 22.64 -4.93
C LEU A 158 4.30 23.20 -6.26
N VAL A 159 5.55 22.91 -6.59
CA VAL A 159 6.17 23.34 -7.85
C VAL A 159 5.45 22.72 -9.05
N ARG A 160 5.11 21.42 -8.99
CA ARG A 160 4.44 20.72 -10.08
C ARG A 160 2.99 21.22 -10.28
N TYR A 161 2.27 21.47 -9.20
CA TYR A 161 0.92 22.04 -9.28
C TYR A 161 0.93 23.47 -9.86
N ARG A 162 1.92 24.28 -9.47
CA ARG A 162 2.11 25.60 -10.07
C ARG A 162 2.39 25.50 -11.57
N ASP A 163 3.33 24.65 -11.97
CA ASP A 163 3.73 24.51 -13.36
C ASP A 163 2.57 23.99 -14.24
N TYR A 164 1.75 23.08 -13.71
CA TYR A 164 0.50 22.65 -14.34
C TYR A 164 -0.50 23.81 -14.49
N ALA A 165 -0.74 24.59 -13.43
CA ALA A 165 -1.67 25.70 -13.48
C ALA A 165 -1.24 26.77 -14.50
N LEU A 166 0.06 27.04 -14.61
CA LEU A 166 0.60 27.96 -15.61
C LEU A 166 0.42 27.43 -17.04
N ALA A 167 0.74 26.16 -17.29
CA ALA A 167 0.58 25.55 -18.61
C ALA A 167 -0.90 25.47 -19.05
N LEU A 168 -1.82 25.28 -18.10
CA LEU A 168 -3.26 25.32 -18.36
C LEU A 168 -3.71 26.74 -18.78
N LEU A 169 -3.23 27.77 -18.10
CA LEU A 169 -3.53 29.16 -18.45
C LEU A 169 -2.98 29.53 -19.83
N GLU A 170 -1.74 29.16 -20.13
CA GLU A 170 -1.14 29.37 -21.46
C GLU A 170 -1.93 28.65 -22.56
N GLN A 171 -2.40 27.43 -22.30
CA GLN A 171 -3.26 26.70 -23.24
C GLN A 171 -4.60 27.41 -23.47
N PHE A 172 -5.20 28.00 -22.43
CA PHE A 172 -6.45 28.77 -22.58
C PHE A 172 -6.24 30.08 -23.33
N GLU A 173 -5.10 30.75 -23.11
CA GLU A 173 -4.80 32.06 -23.72
C GLU A 173 -4.40 31.94 -25.19
N HIS A 174 -3.59 30.94 -25.54
CA HIS A 174 -3.01 30.81 -26.88
C HIS A 174 -3.62 29.71 -27.73
N GLY A 175 -3.99 28.57 -27.13
CA GLY A 175 -4.64 27.45 -27.82
C GLY A 175 -3.83 26.84 -28.97
N THR A 176 -2.49 26.95 -28.95
CA THR A 176 -1.61 26.41 -30.01
C THR A 176 -1.24 24.95 -29.74
N GLU A 177 -0.67 24.27 -30.74
CA GLU A 177 -0.12 22.92 -30.54
C GLU A 177 1.05 22.91 -29.54
N GLU A 178 1.84 23.99 -29.50
CA GLU A 178 2.95 24.13 -28.55
C GLU A 178 2.46 24.29 -27.12
N SER A 179 1.47 25.15 -26.87
CA SER A 179 0.86 25.28 -25.55
C SER A 179 0.15 24.00 -25.12
N ARG A 180 -0.40 23.23 -26.08
CA ARG A 180 -1.03 21.94 -25.81
C ARG A 180 0.00 20.89 -25.39
N ALA A 181 1.12 20.79 -26.10
CA ALA A 181 2.20 19.87 -25.75
C ALA A 181 2.86 20.22 -24.40
N ALA A 182 2.99 21.52 -24.08
CA ALA A 182 3.46 21.97 -22.77
C ALA A 182 2.49 21.56 -21.65
N PHE A 183 1.19 21.78 -21.85
CA PHE A 183 0.14 21.32 -20.94
C PHE A 183 0.19 19.80 -20.72
N ASP A 184 0.16 19.00 -21.80
CA ASP A 184 0.20 17.54 -21.74
C ASP A 184 1.46 17.03 -21.01
N ARG A 185 2.61 17.71 -21.17
CA ARG A 185 3.85 17.36 -20.48
C ARG A 185 3.78 17.65 -18.98
N THR A 186 3.22 18.79 -18.57
CA THR A 186 3.02 19.09 -17.15
C THR A 186 1.97 18.17 -16.50
N MET A 187 0.92 17.83 -17.24
CA MET A 187 -0.09 16.85 -16.85
C MET A 187 0.55 15.48 -16.62
N LEU A 188 1.38 14.99 -17.55
CA LEU A 188 2.12 13.74 -17.36
C LEU A 188 3.01 13.81 -16.11
N GLY A 189 3.65 14.95 -15.85
CA GLY A 189 4.46 15.17 -14.65
C GLY A 189 3.67 15.06 -13.33
N LEU A 190 2.38 15.38 -13.34
CA LEU A 190 1.47 15.17 -12.22
C LEU A 190 0.97 13.72 -12.15
N LEU A 191 0.53 13.16 -13.26
CA LEU A 191 -0.02 11.80 -13.31
C LEU A 191 1.04 10.71 -13.10
N ALA A 192 2.30 10.97 -13.45
CA ALA A 192 3.44 10.06 -13.26
C ALA A 192 4.23 10.32 -11.97
N MET A 193 3.60 10.93 -10.95
CA MET A 193 4.24 11.15 -9.65
C MET A 193 4.72 9.86 -8.98
N GLN A 194 4.02 8.76 -9.23
CA GLN A 194 4.45 7.42 -8.85
C GLN A 194 4.73 6.62 -10.11
N LYS A 195 5.88 5.93 -10.17
CA LYS A 195 6.14 5.00 -11.27
C LYS A 195 5.12 3.87 -11.25
N PRO A 196 4.61 3.40 -12.40
CA PRO A 196 3.72 2.25 -12.44
C PRO A 196 4.38 1.05 -11.76
N ILE A 197 3.65 0.42 -10.85
CA ILE A 197 4.12 -0.80 -10.18
C ILE A 197 4.00 -1.96 -11.17
N ASN A 198 5.02 -2.81 -11.24
CA ASN A 198 4.97 -4.01 -12.07
C ASN A 198 4.09 -5.08 -11.39
N LEU A 199 2.89 -5.27 -11.93
CA LEU A 199 1.95 -6.34 -11.54
C LEU A 199 1.92 -7.50 -12.53
N LYS A 200 2.72 -7.47 -13.61
CA LYS A 200 2.77 -8.56 -14.59
C LYS A 200 3.26 -9.83 -13.93
N ASP A 201 2.80 -10.98 -14.39
CA ASP A 201 3.32 -12.28 -13.96
C ASP A 201 4.78 -12.45 -14.41
N SER A 202 5.69 -12.00 -13.56
CA SER A 202 7.13 -11.90 -13.82
C SER A 202 7.92 -11.93 -12.52
N PRO A 203 9.21 -12.32 -12.54
CA PRO A 203 10.05 -12.30 -11.34
C PRO A 203 10.23 -10.91 -10.71
N GLU A 204 10.01 -9.85 -11.50
CA GLU A 204 10.08 -8.43 -11.10
C GLU A 204 8.73 -7.90 -10.58
N ASN A 205 7.71 -8.76 -10.48
CA ASN A 205 6.44 -8.41 -9.87
C ASN A 205 6.65 -7.98 -8.41
N GLY A 206 6.15 -6.79 -8.06
CA GLY A 206 6.34 -6.22 -6.73
C GLY A 206 5.79 -7.10 -5.60
N LEU A 207 4.68 -7.81 -5.84
CA LEU A 207 4.05 -8.69 -4.85
C LEU A 207 4.86 -9.97 -4.66
N VAL A 208 5.26 -10.63 -5.76
CA VAL A 208 6.10 -11.83 -5.73
C VAL A 208 7.46 -11.54 -5.07
N ALA A 209 8.03 -10.36 -5.32
CA ALA A 209 9.26 -9.92 -4.67
C ALA A 209 9.07 -9.75 -3.14
N LEU A 210 7.92 -9.25 -2.71
CA LEU A 210 7.59 -9.08 -1.29
C LEU A 210 7.42 -10.44 -0.60
N GLU A 211 6.70 -11.38 -1.20
CA GLU A 211 6.53 -12.76 -0.69
C GLU A 211 7.88 -13.47 -0.54
N LYS A 212 8.74 -13.39 -1.57
CA LYS A 212 10.11 -13.94 -1.51
C LYS A 212 10.93 -13.31 -0.39
N SER A 213 10.76 -12.00 -0.16
CA SER A 213 11.46 -11.28 0.89
C SER A 213 10.97 -11.68 2.28
N GLN A 214 9.67 -11.89 2.44
CA GLN A 214 9.07 -12.44 3.65
C GLN A 214 9.62 -13.82 3.98
N PHE A 215 9.60 -14.73 3.00
CA PHE A 215 10.12 -16.09 3.19
C PHE A 215 11.59 -16.09 3.66
N LYS A 216 12.43 -15.27 3.01
CA LYS A 216 13.85 -15.11 3.39
C LYS A 216 13.99 -14.57 4.81
N LEU A 217 13.19 -13.58 5.17
CA LEU A 217 13.21 -12.99 6.50
C LEU A 217 12.78 -13.99 7.57
N TYR A 218 11.69 -14.74 7.35
CA TYR A 218 11.24 -15.77 8.28
C TYR A 218 12.28 -16.86 8.48
N THR A 219 12.91 -17.32 7.39
CA THR A 219 14.03 -18.28 7.45
C THR A 219 15.17 -17.72 8.32
N THR A 220 15.54 -16.46 8.11
CA THR A 220 16.60 -15.79 8.88
C THR A 220 16.22 -15.67 10.37
N LEU A 221 14.95 -15.37 10.67
CA LEU A 221 14.45 -15.30 12.05
C LEU A 221 14.51 -16.67 12.74
N ILE A 222 14.13 -17.74 12.03
CA ILE A 222 14.22 -19.12 12.53
C ILE A 222 15.67 -19.50 12.84
N GLU A 223 16.59 -19.22 11.90
CA GLU A 223 18.04 -19.44 12.11
C GLU A 223 18.58 -18.65 13.31
N CYS A 224 17.98 -17.50 13.62
CA CYS A 224 18.34 -16.67 14.76
C CYS A 224 17.64 -17.04 16.08
N GLY A 225 16.83 -18.11 16.09
CA GLY A 225 16.17 -18.67 17.28
C GLY A 225 14.72 -18.25 17.50
N CYS A 226 14.08 -17.61 16.52
CA CYS A 226 12.63 -17.34 16.56
C CYS A 226 11.87 -18.60 16.11
N ALA A 227 11.24 -19.31 17.06
CA ALA A 227 10.57 -20.59 16.77
C ALA A 227 9.37 -20.46 15.82
N GLU A 228 8.57 -19.40 15.96
CA GLU A 228 7.33 -19.20 15.19
C GLU A 228 7.23 -17.75 14.68
N PRO A 229 7.98 -17.37 13.61
CA PRO A 229 7.96 -16.01 13.07
C PRO A 229 6.58 -15.54 12.60
N GLU A 230 5.73 -16.47 12.16
CA GLU A 230 4.38 -16.21 11.65
C GLU A 230 3.42 -15.72 12.73
N LYS A 231 3.68 -16.05 14.00
CA LYS A 231 2.84 -15.64 15.13
C LYS A 231 3.33 -14.36 15.82
N LEU A 232 4.40 -13.75 15.30
CA LEU A 232 4.90 -12.50 15.84
C LEU A 232 3.87 -11.39 15.63
N THR A 233 3.69 -10.55 16.64
CA THR A 233 3.00 -9.28 16.45
C THR A 233 3.91 -8.29 15.73
N VAL A 234 3.36 -7.25 15.12
CA VAL A 234 4.13 -6.21 14.41
C VAL A 234 5.22 -5.62 15.31
N PHE A 235 4.88 -5.37 16.58
CA PHE A 235 5.83 -4.90 17.58
C PHE A 235 7.00 -5.87 17.75
N GLN A 236 6.73 -7.15 17.99
CA GLN A 236 7.77 -8.16 18.18
C GLN A 236 8.63 -8.32 16.92
N PHE A 237 8.01 -8.28 15.74
CA PHE A 237 8.68 -8.35 14.45
C PHE A 237 9.68 -7.21 14.27
N TYR A 238 9.29 -5.96 14.53
CA TYR A 238 10.23 -4.83 14.46
C TYR A 238 11.35 -4.91 15.49
N GLY A 239 11.06 -5.39 16.71
CA GLY A 239 12.08 -5.65 17.72
C GLY A 239 13.12 -6.68 17.24
N TRP A 240 12.69 -7.77 16.61
CA TRP A 240 13.60 -8.75 16.02
C TRP A 240 14.48 -8.15 14.92
N ILE A 241 13.94 -7.30 14.06
CA ILE A 241 14.73 -6.64 13.02
C ILE A 241 15.82 -5.74 13.63
N GLU A 242 15.51 -4.96 14.68
CA GLU A 242 16.53 -4.15 15.37
C GLU A 242 17.63 -5.02 15.98
N VAL A 243 17.29 -6.15 16.60
CA VAL A 243 18.29 -7.10 17.12
C VAL A 243 19.19 -7.65 16.00
N LEU A 244 18.62 -7.96 14.83
CA LEU A 244 19.40 -8.45 13.69
C LEU A 244 20.33 -7.35 13.12
N GLU A 245 19.84 -6.12 13.03
CA GLU A 245 20.64 -4.97 12.57
C GLU A 245 21.80 -4.69 13.54
N GLU A 246 21.55 -4.65 14.85
CA GLU A 246 22.60 -4.46 15.86
C GLU A 246 23.64 -5.59 15.81
N ARG A 247 23.22 -6.84 15.62
CA ARG A 247 24.14 -7.98 15.44
C ARG A 247 25.00 -7.82 14.19
N SER A 248 24.40 -7.39 13.08
CA SER A 248 25.11 -7.14 11.82
C SER A 248 26.14 -6.02 11.96
N GLU A 249 25.77 -4.91 12.59
CA GLU A 249 26.68 -3.78 12.88
C GLU A 249 27.84 -4.20 13.79
N GLN A 250 27.57 -5.03 14.81
CA GLN A 250 28.61 -5.58 15.69
C GLN A 250 29.57 -6.54 14.96
N GLN A 251 29.07 -7.34 14.02
CA GLN A 251 29.93 -8.21 13.20
C GLN A 251 30.78 -7.40 12.21
N LEU A 252 30.20 -6.38 11.56
CA LEU A 252 30.91 -5.50 10.64
C LEU A 252 32.03 -4.71 11.34
N SER A 253 31.77 -4.20 12.54
CA SER A 253 32.78 -3.50 13.34
C SER A 253 33.90 -4.42 13.85
N ARG A 254 33.63 -5.72 14.05
CA ARG A 254 34.66 -6.73 14.36
C ARG A 254 35.52 -7.09 13.15
N LEU A 255 34.93 -7.13 11.96
CA LEU A 255 35.63 -7.42 10.70
C LEU A 255 36.46 -6.22 10.20
N ASN A 256 36.01 -4.99 10.48
CA ASN A 256 36.70 -3.75 10.16
C ASN A 256 37.00 -2.93 11.44
N PRO A 257 37.97 -3.36 12.27
CA PRO A 257 38.33 -2.60 13.45
C PRO A 257 38.84 -1.20 13.04
N PRO A 258 38.45 -0.13 13.75
CA PRO A 258 38.91 1.21 13.44
C PRO A 258 40.43 1.26 13.55
N VAL A 259 41.09 1.70 12.47
CA VAL A 259 42.53 1.94 12.44
C VAL A 259 42.84 2.98 13.51
N LYS A 260 43.46 2.54 14.62
CA LYS A 260 43.97 3.45 15.64
C LYS A 260 45.03 4.33 14.98
N LYS A 261 44.74 5.64 14.89
CA LYS A 261 45.73 6.67 14.57
C LYS A 261 46.62 6.95 15.76
#